data_AF-A0AA88GUW9-F1
#
_entry.id   AF-A0AA88GUW9-F1
#
_cell.length_a   1.000
_cell.length_b   1.000
_cell.length_c   1.000
_cell.angle_alpha   90.00
_cell.angle_beta   90.00
_cell.angle_gamma   90.00
#
_symmetry.space_group_name_H-M   'P 1'
#
loop_
_entity.id
_entity.type
_entity.pdbx_description
1 polymer ?
#
loop_
_entity_poly.entity_id
_entity_poly.type
_entity_poly.pdbx_seq_one_letter_code
_entity_poly.pdbx_strand_id
1 'polypeptide(L)'
;MTSDTDHTCNSTQHAEKEQSSSSLQYVNEQLVPGFSWIIQDELAGMKFPNESQFYENLLSEPFGVGLVICVNEKLPAFIGNSNSNINISIKKMHVISSVNDLNSNLNVAHFPIDDYGTPNNFEMVEKIIELVRTVKSNTIQNMESKGIVVHCMAGLSRTGMVLACILVSVWKMTVSDAIQLVNQKRGKNGRAVMTFKQEKFVQDFYNYCNNKI
;
A
#
# COMPACT_ATOMS: atom_id res chain seq x y z
N MET A 1 -48.92 -27.54 21.79
CA MET A 1 -48.60 -26.12 22.01
C MET A 1 -47.11 -25.94 21.76
N THR A 2 -46.79 -25.31 20.64
CA THR A 2 -45.60 -24.51 20.28
C THR A 2 -44.28 -24.72 21.04
N SER A 3 -43.19 -25.00 20.33
CA SER A 3 -42.27 -23.95 19.84
C SER A 3 -41.04 -24.58 19.15
N ASP A 4 -40.98 -24.45 17.82
CA ASP A 4 -39.74 -24.48 17.05
C ASP A 4 -39.20 -23.05 17.00
N THR A 5 -37.92 -22.85 17.32
CA THR A 5 -37.24 -21.56 17.11
C THR A 5 -36.02 -21.73 16.21
N ASP A 6 -36.10 -20.95 15.13
CA ASP A 6 -35.15 -20.66 14.05
C ASP A 6 -33.65 -20.66 14.39
N HIS A 7 -32.87 -21.31 13.52
CA HIS A 7 -31.40 -21.29 13.52
C HIS A 7 -30.79 -21.14 12.11
N THR A 8 -31.39 -20.33 11.23
CA THR A 8 -30.96 -20.24 9.80
C THR A 8 -30.57 -18.85 9.28
N CYS A 9 -30.45 -17.81 10.11
CA CYS A 9 -30.21 -16.43 9.62
C CYS A 9 -28.72 -16.01 9.44
N ASN A 10 -27.75 -16.72 10.03
CA ASN A 10 -26.35 -16.26 10.04
C ASN A 10 -25.48 -16.71 8.85
N SER A 11 -25.82 -17.81 8.16
CA SER A 11 -24.99 -18.34 7.06
C SER A 11 -25.13 -17.53 5.77
N THR A 12 -26.31 -16.98 5.50
CA THR A 12 -26.61 -16.23 4.27
C THR A 12 -25.91 -14.87 4.22
N GLN A 13 -25.86 -14.15 5.35
CA GLN A 13 -25.19 -12.84 5.44
C GLN A 13 -23.67 -12.91 5.27
N HIS A 14 -23.05 -14.01 5.70
CA HIS A 14 -21.62 -14.25 5.49
C HIS A 14 -21.30 -14.57 4.03
N ALA A 15 -22.10 -15.42 3.38
CA ALA A 15 -21.93 -15.78 1.98
C ALA A 15 -22.13 -14.58 1.03
N GLU A 16 -23.13 -13.73 1.30
CA GLU A 16 -23.39 -12.52 0.52
C GLU A 16 -22.27 -11.47 0.67
N LYS A 17 -21.71 -11.30 1.89
CA LYS A 17 -20.54 -10.43 2.11
C LYS A 17 -19.29 -10.93 1.41
N GLU A 18 -19.05 -12.24 1.38
CA GLU A 18 -17.89 -12.83 0.70
C GLU A 18 -18.01 -12.77 -0.84
N GLN A 19 -19.20 -12.96 -1.40
CA GLN A 19 -19.46 -12.77 -2.84
C GLN A 19 -19.37 -11.29 -3.26
N SER A 20 -19.87 -10.37 -2.43
CA SER A 20 -19.74 -8.93 -2.66
C SER A 20 -18.28 -8.46 -2.54
N SER A 21 -17.53 -8.95 -1.55
CA SER A 21 -16.11 -8.61 -1.35
C SER A 21 -15.23 -9.14 -2.48
N SER A 22 -15.50 -10.33 -3.00
CA SER A 22 -14.71 -10.93 -4.09
C SER A 22 -14.98 -10.26 -5.45
N SER A 23 -16.22 -9.87 -5.72
CA SER A 23 -16.57 -9.12 -6.94
C SER A 23 -16.00 -7.70 -6.95
N LEU A 24 -16.03 -6.99 -5.82
CA LEU A 24 -15.37 -5.67 -5.68
C LEU A 24 -13.85 -5.76 -5.85
N GLN A 25 -13.21 -6.77 -5.26
CA GLN A 25 -11.78 -7.00 -5.43
C GLN A 25 -11.42 -7.27 -6.90
N TYR A 26 -12.24 -8.04 -7.61
CA TYR A 26 -12.05 -8.30 -9.04
C TYR A 26 -12.11 -7.03 -9.88
N VAL A 27 -13.11 -6.16 -9.64
CA VAL A 27 -13.22 -4.86 -10.33
C VAL A 27 -12.01 -3.97 -10.03
N ASN A 28 -11.61 -3.89 -8.76
CA ASN A 28 -10.44 -3.11 -8.37
C ASN A 28 -9.16 -3.60 -9.03
N GLU A 29 -8.98 -4.92 -9.20
CA GLU A 29 -7.81 -5.48 -9.89
C GLU A 29 -7.75 -5.15 -11.39
N GLN A 30 -8.89 -4.88 -12.04
CA GLN A 30 -8.92 -4.38 -13.41
C GLN A 30 -8.52 -2.91 -13.51
N LEU A 31 -8.89 -2.11 -12.51
CA LEU A 31 -8.59 -0.67 -12.47
C LEU A 31 -7.18 -0.37 -11.94
N VAL A 32 -6.68 -1.18 -11.01
CA VAL A 32 -5.36 -1.04 -10.38
C VAL A 32 -4.80 -2.45 -10.09
N PRO A 33 -3.77 -2.90 -10.81
CA PRO A 33 -3.32 -4.30 -10.77
C PRO A 33 -2.93 -4.78 -9.36
N GLY A 34 -3.60 -5.83 -8.88
CA GLY A 34 -3.32 -6.45 -7.57
C GLY A 34 -3.41 -5.48 -6.39
N PHE A 35 -4.27 -4.47 -6.51
CA PHE A 35 -4.59 -3.55 -5.44
C PHE A 35 -5.27 -4.29 -4.28
N SER A 36 -4.88 -3.98 -3.05
CA SER A 36 -5.55 -4.46 -1.85
C SER A 36 -5.27 -3.53 -0.69
N TRP A 37 -6.35 -3.11 0.00
CA TRP A 37 -6.28 -2.37 1.25
C TRP A 37 -5.75 -3.27 2.37
N ILE A 38 -4.68 -2.80 3.02
CA ILE A 38 -4.17 -3.33 4.29
C ILE A 38 -4.95 -2.71 5.45
N ILE A 39 -5.02 -1.38 5.44
CA ILE A 39 -5.90 -0.57 6.28
C ILE A 39 -6.85 0.13 5.32
N GLN A 40 -8.15 -0.11 5.50
CA GLN A 40 -9.20 0.40 4.62
C GLN A 40 -9.07 1.92 4.44
N ASP A 41 -9.06 2.37 3.19
CA ASP A 41 -8.97 3.77 2.75
C ASP A 41 -7.71 4.55 3.18
N GLU A 42 -6.75 3.90 3.83
CA GLU A 42 -5.56 4.56 4.38
C GLU A 42 -4.25 3.98 3.82
N LEU A 43 -4.12 2.65 3.77
CA LEU A 43 -2.87 1.99 3.37
C LEU A 43 -3.17 0.77 2.52
N ALA A 44 -2.64 0.76 1.30
CA ALA A 44 -2.78 -0.32 0.35
C ALA A 44 -1.42 -0.79 -0.18
N GLY A 45 -1.45 -1.97 -0.80
CA GLY A 45 -0.40 -2.39 -1.73
C GLY A 45 -0.97 -2.54 -3.14
N MET A 46 -0.10 -2.54 -4.15
CA MET A 46 -0.43 -2.95 -5.52
C MET A 46 0.74 -3.63 -6.22
N LYS A 47 0.51 -4.16 -7.42
CA LYS A 47 1.57 -4.64 -8.34
C LYS A 47 2.13 -3.48 -9.14
N PHE A 48 3.26 -3.70 -9.81
CA PHE A 48 3.83 -2.75 -10.75
C PHE A 48 2.83 -2.44 -11.87
N PRO A 49 2.54 -1.16 -12.13
CA PRO A 49 1.72 -0.78 -13.27
C PRO A 49 2.56 -0.64 -14.53
N ASN A 50 2.09 -1.25 -15.61
CA ASN A 50 2.73 -1.15 -16.93
C ASN A 50 2.19 0.03 -17.76
N GLU A 51 1.13 0.69 -17.30
CA GLU A 51 0.43 1.77 -18.00
C GLU A 51 0.12 2.94 -17.04
N SER A 52 0.13 4.18 -17.54
CA SER A 52 -0.12 5.37 -16.72
C SER A 52 -1.53 5.41 -16.14
N GLN A 53 -2.50 4.86 -16.86
CA GLN A 53 -3.91 4.84 -16.45
C GLN A 53 -4.12 4.22 -15.07
N PHE A 54 -3.32 3.21 -14.70
CA PHE A 54 -3.42 2.59 -13.38
C PHE A 54 -3.05 3.53 -12.25
N TYR A 55 -2.09 4.43 -12.44
CA TYR A 55 -1.80 5.50 -11.49
C TYR A 55 -2.87 6.59 -11.55
N GLU A 56 -3.38 6.95 -12.73
CA GLU A 56 -4.45 7.95 -12.86
C GLU A 56 -5.72 7.55 -12.11
N ASN A 57 -6.04 6.25 -12.11
CA ASN A 57 -7.16 5.70 -11.38
C ASN A 57 -7.02 5.85 -9.85
N LEU A 58 -5.80 5.86 -9.31
CA LEU A 58 -5.55 5.92 -7.87
C LEU A 58 -6.13 7.17 -7.20
N LEU A 59 -6.08 8.33 -7.86
CA LEU A 59 -6.62 9.58 -7.28
C LEU A 59 -8.14 9.59 -7.19
N SER A 60 -8.82 8.82 -8.05
CA SER A 60 -10.28 8.88 -8.19
C SER A 60 -10.94 7.85 -7.28
N GLU A 61 -12.25 8.01 -7.05
CA GLU A 61 -13.08 6.96 -6.46
C GLU A 61 -12.98 5.67 -7.30
N PRO A 62 -12.91 4.47 -6.67
CA PRO A 62 -13.08 4.22 -5.24
C PRO A 62 -11.78 4.23 -4.42
N PHE A 63 -10.64 4.67 -4.98
CA PHE A 63 -9.33 4.50 -4.33
C PHE A 63 -8.92 5.70 -3.48
N GLY A 64 -9.07 6.92 -3.97
CA GLY A 64 -8.75 8.14 -3.21
C GLY A 64 -7.31 8.18 -2.66
N VAL A 65 -6.34 7.64 -3.41
CA VAL A 65 -4.92 7.56 -3.05
C VAL A 65 -4.16 8.78 -3.55
N GLY A 66 -3.47 9.48 -2.64
CA GLY A 66 -2.69 10.68 -2.93
C GLY A 66 -1.17 10.47 -2.90
N LEU A 67 -0.70 9.33 -2.40
CA LEU A 67 0.73 8.99 -2.32
C LEU A 67 1.00 7.57 -2.79
N VAL A 68 1.93 7.45 -3.73
CA VAL A 68 2.52 6.19 -4.18
C VAL A 68 3.95 6.08 -3.65
N ILE A 69 4.26 4.98 -2.98
CA ILE A 69 5.62 4.60 -2.59
C ILE A 69 6.07 3.46 -3.50
N CYS A 70 6.91 3.79 -4.48
CA CYS A 70 7.53 2.82 -5.38
C CYS A 70 8.83 2.33 -4.75
N VAL A 71 8.90 1.03 -4.45
CA VAL A 71 10.12 0.37 -3.94
C VAL A 71 10.74 -0.60 -4.95
N ASN A 72 10.29 -0.52 -6.19
CA ASN A 72 10.93 -1.19 -7.32
C ASN A 72 12.25 -0.48 -7.68
N GLU A 73 13.20 -1.20 -8.26
CA GLU A 73 14.52 -0.67 -8.67
C GLU A 73 14.38 0.49 -9.66
N LYS A 74 13.34 0.43 -10.50
CA LYS A 74 13.01 1.47 -11.47
C LYS A 74 11.58 1.93 -11.28
N LEU A 75 11.36 3.22 -11.50
CA LEU A 75 10.03 3.77 -11.70
C LEU A 75 9.41 3.21 -13.01
N PRO A 76 8.07 3.17 -13.12
CA PRO A 76 7.41 2.93 -14.40
C PRO A 76 7.89 3.90 -15.48
N ALA A 77 8.04 3.43 -16.72
CA ALA A 77 8.67 4.19 -17.80
C ALA A 77 7.95 5.50 -18.18
N PHE A 78 6.68 5.63 -17.80
CA PHE A 78 5.87 6.83 -18.00
C PHE A 78 6.11 7.91 -16.92
N ILE A 79 6.79 7.58 -15.82
CA ILE A 79 7.16 8.54 -14.76
C ILE A 79 8.53 9.15 -15.11
N GLY A 80 8.60 10.49 -15.13
CA GLY A 80 9.85 11.24 -15.34
C GLY A 80 10.26 11.44 -16.80
N ASN A 81 9.46 10.98 -17.77
CA ASN A 81 9.76 11.16 -19.19
C ASN A 81 9.21 12.52 -19.68
N SER A 82 9.97 13.60 -19.42
CA SER A 82 9.58 14.99 -19.74
C SER A 82 9.62 15.34 -21.24
N ASN A 83 10.06 14.43 -22.11
CA ASN A 83 10.33 14.70 -23.54
C ASN A 83 9.19 14.31 -24.48
N SER A 84 7.94 14.51 -24.09
CA SER A 84 6.87 14.36 -25.05
C SER A 84 5.74 15.35 -24.77
N ASN A 85 5.28 16.02 -25.82
CA ASN A 85 4.04 16.80 -25.86
C ASN A 85 2.80 15.88 -25.71
N ILE A 86 2.86 14.89 -24.81
CA ILE A 86 1.89 13.81 -24.68
C ILE A 86 1.15 13.96 -23.35
N ASN A 87 -0.15 14.19 -23.50
CA ASN A 87 -1.24 14.01 -22.54
C ASN A 87 -1.26 14.86 -21.27
N ILE A 88 -2.33 15.64 -21.17
CA ILE A 88 -2.79 16.39 -19.98
C ILE A 88 -2.85 15.50 -18.71
N SER A 89 -2.99 14.18 -18.85
CA SER A 89 -3.05 13.22 -17.74
C SER A 89 -1.75 13.02 -16.95
N ILE A 90 -0.57 13.19 -17.57
CA ILE A 90 0.73 13.08 -16.87
C ILE A 90 0.95 14.26 -15.90
N LYS A 91 0.23 15.38 -16.09
CA LYS A 91 0.30 16.56 -15.20
C LYS A 91 -0.20 16.29 -13.78
N LYS A 92 -0.94 15.20 -13.55
CA LYS A 92 -1.45 14.82 -12.23
C LYS A 92 -0.49 13.95 -11.42
N MET A 93 0.71 13.65 -11.91
CA MET A 93 1.73 12.90 -11.15
C MET A 93 2.89 13.81 -10.78
N HIS A 94 3.31 13.76 -9.52
CA HIS A 94 4.40 14.58 -9.01
C HIS A 94 5.44 13.69 -8.31
N VAL A 95 6.63 13.59 -8.88
CA VAL A 95 7.73 12.83 -8.25
C VAL A 95 8.28 13.66 -7.10
N ILE A 96 8.33 13.06 -5.92
CA ILE A 96 8.75 13.71 -4.69
C ILE A 96 9.98 13.03 -4.10
N SER A 97 10.77 13.82 -3.36
CA SER A 97 11.94 13.34 -2.62
C SER A 97 11.77 13.48 -1.11
N SER A 98 10.90 14.37 -0.66
CA SER A 98 10.65 14.66 0.75
C SER A 98 9.21 15.13 1.00
N VAL A 99 8.86 15.29 2.27
CA VAL A 99 7.55 15.84 2.69
C VAL A 99 7.28 17.26 2.17
N ASN A 100 8.33 18.03 1.88
CA ASN A 100 8.19 19.41 1.40
C ASN A 100 7.74 19.49 -0.06
N ASP A 101 7.88 18.40 -0.81
CA ASP A 101 7.49 18.33 -2.22
C ASP A 101 6.01 17.92 -2.37
N LEU A 102 5.33 17.52 -1.29
CA LEU A 102 3.94 17.08 -1.33
C LEU A 102 3.00 18.18 -1.85
N ASN A 103 2.11 17.81 -2.78
CA ASN A 103 1.05 18.68 -3.28
C ASN A 103 -0.24 17.91 -3.58
N SER A 104 -1.21 18.57 -4.21
CA SER A 104 -2.54 18.00 -4.51
C SER A 104 -2.59 17.01 -5.68
N ASN A 105 -1.47 16.78 -6.37
CA ASN A 105 -1.37 15.74 -7.39
C ASN A 105 -1.13 14.36 -6.75
N LEU A 106 -1.11 13.31 -7.57
CA LEU A 106 -0.62 12.01 -7.15
C LEU A 106 0.88 12.11 -6.91
N ASN A 107 1.27 12.09 -5.64
CA ASN A 107 2.67 12.15 -5.26
C ASN A 107 3.30 10.76 -5.44
N VAL A 108 4.50 10.68 -6.03
CA VAL A 108 5.22 9.43 -6.28
C VAL A 108 6.60 9.53 -5.66
N ALA A 109 6.83 8.79 -4.58
CA ALA A 109 8.13 8.69 -3.93
C ALA A 109 8.84 7.40 -4.35
N HIS A 110 10.11 7.49 -4.74
CA HIS A 110 10.91 6.35 -5.22
C HIS A 110 12.00 5.99 -4.21
N PHE A 111 11.92 4.77 -3.66
CA PHE A 111 12.88 4.22 -2.70
C PHE A 111 13.31 2.83 -3.18
N PRO A 112 14.25 2.74 -4.14
CA PRO A 112 14.59 1.48 -4.79
C PRO A 112 15.16 0.45 -3.80
N ILE A 113 14.60 -0.76 -3.84
CA ILE A 113 15.10 -1.94 -3.12
C ILE A 113 15.39 -3.03 -4.14
N ASP A 114 16.62 -3.56 -4.13
CA ASP A 114 17.05 -4.65 -5.00
C ASP A 114 16.11 -5.87 -4.91
N ASP A 115 15.93 -6.59 -6.03
CA ASP A 115 15.03 -7.72 -6.07
C ASP A 115 15.36 -8.78 -5.00
N TYR A 116 14.30 -9.30 -4.36
CA TYR A 116 14.38 -10.18 -3.19
C TYR A 116 15.17 -9.63 -1.99
N GLY A 117 15.59 -8.37 -2.04
CA GLY A 117 16.42 -7.73 -1.04
C GLY A 117 15.66 -7.10 0.13
N THR A 118 16.44 -6.36 0.90
CA THR A 118 16.02 -5.46 1.99
C THR A 118 16.71 -4.12 1.76
N PRO A 119 16.18 -2.99 2.28
CA PRO A 119 16.93 -1.74 2.30
C PRO A 119 18.32 -1.94 2.91
N ASN A 120 19.32 -1.23 2.38
CA ASN A 120 20.70 -1.29 2.88
C ASN A 120 20.87 -0.60 4.24
N ASN A 121 19.94 0.29 4.60
CA ASN A 121 19.91 1.00 5.86
C ASN A 121 18.47 1.28 6.30
N PHE A 122 18.29 1.65 7.57
CA PHE A 122 16.99 2.02 8.12
C PHE A 122 16.55 3.44 7.75
N GLU A 123 17.49 4.35 7.43
CA GLU A 123 17.20 5.75 7.08
C GLU A 123 16.22 5.85 5.90
N MET A 124 16.35 4.99 4.90
CA MET A 124 15.40 4.89 3.79
C MET A 124 13.97 4.63 4.28
N VAL A 125 13.81 3.68 5.21
CA VAL A 125 12.50 3.34 5.76
C VAL A 125 11.99 4.46 6.67
N GLU A 126 12.86 5.13 7.43
CA GLU A 126 12.47 6.31 8.22
C GLU A 126 11.88 7.42 7.35
N LYS A 127 12.48 7.71 6.18
CA LYS A 127 11.93 8.68 5.21
C LYS A 127 10.56 8.25 4.68
N ILE A 128 10.39 6.95 4.39
CA ILE A 128 9.08 6.39 4.04
C ILE A 128 8.07 6.63 5.19
N ILE A 129 8.45 6.33 6.43
CA ILE A 129 7.58 6.52 7.60
C ILE A 129 7.22 8.01 7.79
N GLU A 130 8.16 8.92 7.57
CA GLU A 130 7.94 10.36 7.64
C GLU A 130 6.87 10.80 6.61
N LEU A 131 7.02 10.40 5.34
CA LEU A 131 6.02 10.66 4.30
C LEU A 131 4.64 10.10 4.67
N VAL A 132 4.59 8.85 5.14
CA VAL A 132 3.34 8.20 5.53
C VAL A 132 2.66 8.94 6.69
N ARG A 133 3.43 9.35 7.72
CA ARG A 133 2.89 10.11 8.85
C ARG A 133 2.35 11.46 8.40
N THR A 134 3.09 12.17 7.56
CA THR A 134 2.69 13.49 7.05
C THR A 134 1.42 13.40 6.21
N VAL A 135 1.31 12.43 5.28
CA VAL A 135 0.08 12.25 4.50
C VAL A 135 -1.09 11.84 5.41
N LYS A 136 -0.86 10.91 6.35
CA LYS A 136 -1.88 10.51 7.33
C LYS A 136 -2.34 11.67 8.22
N SER A 137 -1.46 12.59 8.62
CA SER A 137 -1.83 13.77 9.43
C SER A 137 -2.48 14.88 8.61
N ASN A 138 -2.05 15.08 7.36
CA ASN A 138 -2.56 16.13 6.47
C ASN A 138 -3.96 15.81 5.91
N THR A 139 -4.42 14.57 6.07
CA THR A 139 -5.82 14.15 5.90
C THR A 139 -6.83 14.98 6.71
N ILE A 140 -6.38 15.77 7.70
CA ILE A 140 -7.22 16.69 8.48
C ILE A 140 -7.30 18.10 7.84
N GLN A 141 -6.46 18.45 6.86
CA GLN A 141 -6.46 19.76 6.20
C GLN A 141 -6.60 19.66 4.67
N ASN A 142 -7.85 19.62 4.20
CA ASN A 142 -8.25 19.98 2.83
C ASN A 142 -7.70 19.16 1.64
N MET A 143 -7.22 17.93 1.85
CA MET A 143 -6.97 16.99 0.75
C MET A 143 -8.08 15.92 0.70
N GLU A 144 -8.78 15.82 -0.43
CA GLU A 144 -9.82 14.79 -0.66
C GLU A 144 -9.20 13.39 -0.75
N SER A 145 -7.99 13.25 -1.29
CA SER A 145 -7.25 11.99 -1.39
C SER A 145 -6.39 11.73 -0.16
N LYS A 146 -6.52 10.54 0.44
CA LYS A 146 -5.97 10.21 1.77
C LYS A 146 -5.18 8.90 1.81
N GLY A 147 -5.46 8.02 0.84
CA GLY A 147 -4.84 6.72 0.78
C GLY A 147 -3.37 6.78 0.39
N ILE A 148 -2.60 5.82 0.89
CA ILE A 148 -1.21 5.59 0.54
C ILE A 148 -1.11 4.20 -0.07
N VAL A 149 -0.41 4.05 -1.19
CA VAL A 149 -0.16 2.75 -1.81
C VAL A 149 1.33 2.45 -1.93
N VAL A 150 1.73 1.23 -1.58
CA VAL A 150 3.11 0.74 -1.75
C VAL A 150 3.15 -0.29 -2.87
N HIS A 151 4.14 -0.23 -3.77
CA HIS A 151 4.35 -1.31 -4.74
C HIS A 151 5.82 -1.54 -5.08
N CYS A 152 6.11 -2.77 -5.52
CA CYS A 152 7.37 -3.17 -6.15
C CYS A 152 7.07 -3.69 -7.56
N MET A 153 7.69 -4.80 -7.99
CA MET A 153 7.33 -5.54 -9.21
C MET A 153 6.04 -6.36 -9.03
N ALA A 154 6.11 -7.47 -8.30
CA ALA A 154 4.98 -8.40 -8.12
C ALA A 154 3.98 -7.98 -7.04
N GLY A 155 4.25 -6.90 -6.30
CA GLY A 155 3.38 -6.42 -5.21
C GLY A 155 3.30 -7.34 -4.00
N LEU A 156 4.24 -8.27 -3.83
CA LEU A 156 4.25 -9.28 -2.77
C LEU A 156 5.40 -9.02 -1.78
N SER A 157 6.60 -9.53 -2.06
CA SER A 157 7.75 -9.58 -1.15
C SER A 157 8.19 -8.21 -0.58
N ARG A 158 8.80 -7.36 -1.42
CA ARG A 158 9.31 -6.03 -1.00
C ARG A 158 8.18 -5.12 -0.51
N THR A 159 7.06 -5.12 -1.21
CA THR A 159 5.83 -4.41 -0.82
C THR A 159 5.38 -4.83 0.58
N GLY A 160 5.27 -6.13 0.84
CA GLY A 160 4.80 -6.65 2.12
C GLY A 160 5.73 -6.30 3.27
N MET A 161 7.05 -6.40 3.07
CA MET A 161 8.04 -5.98 4.06
C MET A 161 7.91 -4.50 4.43
N VAL A 162 7.79 -3.62 3.43
CA VAL A 162 7.64 -2.17 3.65
C VAL A 162 6.31 -1.85 4.32
N LEU A 163 5.21 -2.49 3.90
CA LEU A 163 3.91 -2.38 4.56
C LEU A 163 3.98 -2.79 6.03
N ALA A 164 4.65 -3.90 6.35
CA ALA A 164 4.82 -4.33 7.74
C ALA A 164 5.66 -3.31 8.55
N CYS A 165 6.73 -2.75 7.98
CA CYS A 165 7.50 -1.67 8.61
C CYS A 165 6.64 -0.42 8.89
N ILE A 166 5.73 -0.09 7.97
CA ILE A 166 4.77 1.02 8.12
C ILE A 166 3.79 0.72 9.27
N LEU A 167 3.19 -0.46 9.30
CA LEU A 167 2.22 -0.86 10.32
C LEU A 167 2.81 -0.81 11.74
N VAL A 168 4.01 -1.36 11.93
CA VAL A 168 4.65 -1.32 13.27
C VAL A 168 4.99 0.11 13.69
N SER A 169 5.36 0.99 12.75
CA SER A 169 5.85 2.33 13.06
C SER A 169 4.75 3.38 13.22
N VAL A 170 3.68 3.27 12.41
CA VAL A 170 2.61 4.26 12.30
C VAL A 170 1.34 3.78 13.02
N TRP A 171 0.95 2.51 12.84
CA TRP A 171 -0.21 1.91 13.51
C TRP A 171 0.13 1.21 14.84
N LYS A 172 1.42 1.19 15.24
CA LYS A 172 1.88 0.64 16.52
C LYS A 172 1.53 -0.83 16.73
N MET A 173 1.40 -1.59 15.65
CA MET A 173 1.21 -3.04 15.70
C MET A 173 2.49 -3.75 16.18
N THR A 174 2.33 -4.94 16.74
CA THR A 174 3.48 -5.82 16.95
C THR A 174 4.02 -6.29 15.60
N VAL A 175 5.29 -6.71 15.55
CA VAL A 175 5.92 -7.26 14.33
C VAL A 175 5.13 -8.46 13.80
N SER A 176 4.69 -9.34 14.70
CA SER A 176 3.89 -10.52 14.35
C SER A 176 2.56 -10.13 13.71
N ASP A 177 1.79 -9.25 14.34
CA ASP A 177 0.47 -8.84 13.84
C ASP A 177 0.58 -8.11 12.50
N ALA A 178 1.59 -7.25 12.34
CA ALA A 178 1.84 -6.53 11.10
C ALA A 178 2.13 -7.50 9.93
N ILE A 179 3.02 -8.46 10.13
CA ILE A 179 3.36 -9.47 9.11
C ILE A 179 2.13 -10.33 8.80
N GLN A 180 1.40 -10.77 9.82
CA GLN A 180 0.22 -11.60 9.66
C GLN A 180 -0.88 -10.88 8.87
N LEU A 181 -1.17 -9.62 9.19
CA LEU A 181 -2.17 -8.81 8.48
C LEU A 181 -1.80 -8.66 7.00
N VAL A 182 -0.55 -8.33 6.71
CA VAL A 182 -0.05 -8.18 5.32
C VAL A 182 -0.14 -9.51 4.57
N ASN A 183 0.21 -10.62 5.22
CA ASN A 183 0.10 -11.96 4.66
C ASN A 183 -1.35 -12.38 4.37
N GLN A 184 -2.29 -12.02 5.24
CA GLN A 184 -3.72 -12.30 5.04
C GLN A 184 -4.30 -11.48 3.89
N LYS A 185 -3.96 -10.20 3.79
CA LYS A 185 -4.56 -9.27 2.81
C LYS A 185 -3.94 -9.33 1.42
N ARG A 186 -2.68 -9.78 1.31
CA ARG A 186 -1.93 -9.78 0.03
C ARG A 186 -1.25 -11.10 -0.30
N GLY A 187 -1.21 -12.05 0.63
CA GLY A 187 -0.41 -13.25 0.44
C GLY A 187 -1.00 -14.17 -0.61
N LYS A 188 -0.14 -14.69 -1.49
CA LYS A 188 -0.46 -15.90 -2.25
C LYS A 188 -0.11 -17.09 -1.35
N ASN A 189 -1.06 -17.99 -1.13
CA ASN A 189 -0.92 -19.10 -0.17
C ASN A 189 -0.50 -18.62 1.24
N GLY A 190 -1.01 -17.45 1.67
CA GLY A 190 -0.73 -16.90 3.00
C GLY A 190 0.66 -16.26 3.18
N ARG A 191 1.42 -15.99 2.10
CA ARG A 191 2.71 -15.29 2.19
C ARG A 191 2.79 -14.08 1.26
N ALA A 192 2.93 -12.91 1.86
CA ALA A 192 3.26 -11.65 1.19
C ALA A 192 4.67 -11.17 1.59
N VAL A 193 5.08 -11.33 2.86
CA VAL A 193 6.49 -11.24 3.26
C VAL A 193 7.13 -12.60 3.01
N MET A 194 8.08 -12.66 2.06
CA MET A 194 8.43 -13.94 1.43
C MET A 194 9.70 -14.60 1.98
N THR A 195 10.59 -13.88 2.65
CA THR A 195 11.89 -14.44 3.10
C THR A 195 12.16 -14.15 4.58
N PHE A 196 12.91 -15.05 5.23
CA PHE A 196 13.40 -14.84 6.59
C PHE A 196 14.21 -13.55 6.73
N LYS A 197 14.98 -13.16 5.70
CA LYS A 197 15.74 -11.91 5.68
C LYS A 197 14.82 -10.69 5.79
N GLN A 198 13.67 -10.71 5.11
CA GLN A 198 12.69 -9.62 5.16
C GLN A 198 11.91 -9.58 6.46
N GLU A 199 11.49 -10.74 6.98
CA GLU A 199 10.86 -10.83 8.31
C GLU A 199 11.81 -10.32 9.40
N LYS A 200 13.09 -10.74 9.35
CA LYS A 200 14.15 -10.26 10.24
C LYS A 200 14.37 -8.76 10.09
N PHE A 201 14.36 -8.21 8.88
CA PHE A 201 14.50 -6.77 8.67
C PHE A 201 13.37 -5.98 9.36
N VAL A 202 12.12 -6.44 9.28
CA VAL A 202 10.99 -5.80 9.98
C VAL A 202 11.22 -5.80 11.50
N GLN A 203 11.68 -6.92 12.05
CA GLN A 203 12.00 -7.04 13.47
C GLN A 203 13.16 -6.11 13.89
N ASP A 204 14.24 -6.08 13.11
CA ASP A 204 15.41 -5.26 13.40
C ASP A 204 15.06 -3.76 13.29
N PHE A 205 14.22 -3.38 12.31
CA PHE A 205 13.72 -2.01 12.19
C PHE A 205 12.81 -1.61 13.36
N TYR A 206 11.91 -2.51 13.81
CA TYR A 206 11.08 -2.27 14.99
C TYR A 206 11.93 -2.01 16.24
N ASN A 207 12.96 -2.83 16.47
CA ASN A 207 13.88 -2.66 17.60
C ASN A 207 14.65 -1.33 17.49
N TYR A 208 15.13 -1.00 16.29
CA TYR A 208 15.80 0.27 16.01
C TYR A 208 14.91 1.49 16.37
N CYS A 209 13.64 1.47 15.97
CA CYS A 209 12.69 2.54 16.28
C CYS A 209 12.44 2.68 17.80
N ASN A 210 12.38 1.56 18.54
CA ASN A 210 12.15 1.59 19.99
C ASN A 210 13.38 2.01 20.79
N ASN A 211 14.59 1.74 20.28
CA ASN A 211 15.85 2.10 20.93
C ASN A 211 16.26 3.57 20.71
N LYS A 212 15.54 4.31 19.85
CA LYS A 212 15.72 5.76 19.65
C LYS A 212 14.97 6.63 20.66
N ILE A 213 14.14 6.03 21.51
CA ILE A 213 13.32 6.71 22.53
C ILE A 213 14.14 6.94 23.79
#